data_AF-A0A328N429-F1
#
_entry.id   AF-A0A328N429-F1
#
_cell.length_a   1.000
_cell.length_b   1.000
_cell.length_c   1.000
_cell.angle_alpha   90.00
_cell.angle_beta   90.00
_cell.angle_gamma   90.00
#
_symmetry.space_group_name_H-M   'P 1'
#
loop_
_entity.id
_entity.type
_entity.pdbx_description
1 polymer ?
#
loop_
_entity_poly.entity_id
_entity_poly.type
_entity_poly.pdbx_seq_one_letter_code
_entity_poly.pdbx_strand_id
1 'polypeptide(L)' 'MRKLIARLRGDAGMNTAEYAVGTLAAVAFAGILLKVLTSGNVQSALTAVIDRALK' A
#
# COMPACT_ATOMS: atom_id res chain seq x y z
N MET A 1 -40.42 3.77 7.98
CA MET A 1 -39.49 3.00 8.83
C MET A 1 -38.47 2.15 8.06
N ARG A 2 -38.85 1.34 7.05
CA ARG A 2 -37.91 0.46 6.30
C ARG A 2 -36.67 1.16 5.72
N LYS A 3 -36.83 2.37 5.14
CA LYS A 3 -35.71 3.14 4.57
C LYS A 3 -34.67 3.60 5.61
N LEU A 4 -35.10 3.85 6.85
CA LEU A 4 -34.21 4.27 7.94
C LEU A 4 -33.34 3.10 8.41
N ILE A 5 -33.95 1.92 8.59
CA ILE A 5 -33.26 0.69 8.98
C ILE A 5 -32.25 0.25 7.91
N ALA A 6 -32.58 0.42 6.63
CA ALA A 6 -31.65 0.12 5.53
C ALA A 6 -30.42 1.05 5.54
N ARG A 7 -30.59 2.34 5.83
CA ARG A 7 -29.48 3.31 5.96
C ARG A 7 -28.58 2.99 7.15
N LEU A 8 -29.18 2.73 8.32
CA LEU A 8 -28.44 2.37 9.54
C LEU A 8 -27.64 1.06 9.40
N ARG A 9 -28.11 0.11 8.58
CA ARG A 9 -27.33 -1.09 8.21
C ARG A 9 -26.17 -0.80 7.26
N GLY A 10 -26.26 0.23 6.43
CA GLY A 10 -25.17 0.65 5.53
C GLY A 10 -24.00 1.30 6.29
N ASP A 11 -24.30 2.05 7.35
CA ASP A 11 -23.28 2.64 8.22
C ASP A 11 -22.61 1.58 9.12
N ALA A 12 -23.33 0.49 9.42
CA ALA A 12 -22.79 -0.65 10.17
C ALA A 12 -21.74 -1.40 9.33
N GLY A 13 -20.46 -1.15 9.64
CA GLY A 13 -19.32 -1.75 8.94
C GLY A 13 -18.61 -0.80 7.97
N MET A 14 -19.11 0.43 7.81
CA MET A 14 -18.46 1.47 6.98
C MET A 14 -17.04 1.76 7.48
N ASN A 15 -16.85 2.00 8.78
CA ASN A 15 -15.52 2.22 9.36
C ASN A 15 -14.59 1.00 9.17
N THR A 16 -15.08 -0.23 9.35
CA THR A 16 -14.26 -1.44 9.15
C THR A 16 -13.85 -1.62 7.70
N ALA A 17 -14.73 -1.29 6.75
CA ALA A 17 -14.44 -1.33 5.33
C ALA A 17 -13.39 -0.27 4.94
N GLU A 18 -13.46 0.94 5.49
CA GLU A 18 -12.46 1.99 5.28
C GLU A 18 -11.07 1.56 5.72
N TYR A 19 -10.95 0.98 6.93
CA TYR A 19 -9.67 0.45 7.40
C TYR A 19 -9.16 -0.69 6.49
N ALA A 20 -10.03 -1.62 6.11
CA ALA A 20 -9.64 -2.73 5.23
C ALA A 20 -9.14 -2.23 3.86
N VAL A 21 -9.85 -1.30 3.24
CA VAL A 21 -9.45 -0.71 1.95
C VAL A 21 -8.17 0.11 2.10
N GLY A 22 -8.03 0.88 3.18
CA GLY A 22 -6.81 1.64 3.48
C GLY A 22 -5.58 0.73 3.62
N THR A 23 -5.72 -0.38 4.34
CA THR A 23 -4.64 -1.38 4.47
C THR A 23 -4.32 -2.03 3.12
N LEU A 24 -5.32 -2.42 2.34
CA LEU A 24 -5.11 -3.00 1.01
C LEU A 24 -4.40 -2.03 0.07
N ALA A 25 -4.77 -0.75 0.08
CA ALA A 25 -4.12 0.28 -0.71
C ALA A 25 -2.63 0.43 -0.32
N ALA A 26 -2.33 0.47 0.98
CA ALA A 26 -0.95 0.56 1.48
C ALA A 26 -0.11 -0.67 1.08
N VAL A 27 -0.68 -1.88 1.21
CA VAL A 27 0.01 -3.13 0.83
C VAL A 27 0.26 -3.19 -0.67
N ALA A 28 -0.71 -2.80 -1.50
CA ALA A 28 -0.54 -2.73 -2.95
C ALA A 28 0.59 -1.76 -3.34
N PHE A 29 0.62 -0.58 -2.72
CA PHE A 29 1.69 0.40 -2.92
C PHE A 29 3.06 -0.15 -2.50
N ALA A 30 3.15 -0.81 -1.34
CA ALA A 30 4.36 -1.47 -0.88
C ALA A 30 4.85 -2.55 -1.87
N GLY A 31 3.93 -3.32 -2.46
CA GLY A 31 4.25 -4.30 -3.50
C GLY A 31 4.87 -3.67 -4.76
N ILE A 32 4.35 -2.51 -5.19
CA ILE A 32 4.93 -1.74 -6.30
C ILE A 32 6.33 -1.25 -5.93
N LEU A 33 6.50 -0.68 -4.74
CA LEU A 33 7.81 -0.21 -4.28
C LEU A 33 8.82 -1.35 -4.21
N LEU A 34 8.42 -2.51 -3.69
CA LEU A 34 9.28 -3.70 -3.66
C LEU A 34 9.76 -4.08 -5.06
N LYS A 35 8.86 -4.06 -6.06
CA LYS A 35 9.23 -4.35 -7.45
C LYS A 35 10.23 -3.32 -8.01
N VAL A 36 10.06 -2.05 -7.67
CA VAL A 36 10.99 -0.98 -8.07
C VAL A 36 12.35 -1.19 -7.41
N LEU A 37 12.39 -1.40 -6.10
CA LEU A 37 13.62 -1.59 -5.33
C LEU A 37 14.39 -2.84 -5.73
N THR A 38 13.68 -3.91 -6.09
CA THR A 38 14.27 -5.16 -6.58
C THR A 38 14.59 -5.15 -8.08
N SER A 39 14.29 -4.06 -8.80
CA SER A 39 14.67 -3.94 -10.20
C SER A 39 16.18 -3.86 -10.39
N GLY A 40 16.68 -4.40 -11.50
CA GLY A 40 18.11 -4.39 -11.82
C GLY A 40 18.71 -2.98 -11.82
N ASN A 41 18.00 -2.00 -12.41
CA ASN A 41 18.47 -0.61 -12.48
C ASN A 41 18.69 0.00 -11.09
N VAL A 42 17.75 -0.20 -10.16
CA VAL A 42 17.85 0.36 -8.79
C VAL A 42 18.96 -0.33 -8.01
N GLN A 43 19.05 -1.66 -8.11
CA GLN A 43 20.13 -2.41 -7.47
C GLN A 43 21.50 -1.98 -7.98
N SER A 44 21.68 -1.88 -9.30
CA SER A 44 22.96 -1.43 -9.90
C SER A 44 23.34 -0.01 -9.48
N ALA A 45 22.36 0.91 -9.43
CA ALA A 45 22.61 2.27 -8.97
C ALA A 45 23.05 2.30 -7.49
N LEU A 46 22.41 1.52 -6.63
CA LEU A 46 22.78 1.42 -5.22
C LEU A 46 24.17 0.79 -5.04
N THR A 47 24.48 -0.29 -5.77
CA THR A 47 25.81 -0.90 -5.77
C THR A 47 26.88 0.10 -6.19
N ALA A 48 26.64 0.90 -7.24
CA ALA A 48 27.60 1.91 -7.68
C ALA A 48 27.88 2.99 -6.61
N VAL A 49 26.85 3.39 -5.84
CA VAL A 49 27.03 4.32 -4.71
C VAL A 49 27.87 3.69 -3.61
N ILE A 50 27.60 2.43 -3.26
CA ILE A 50 28.37 1.68 -2.24
C ILE A 50 29.83 1.52 -2.69
N ASP A 51 30.08 1.08 -3.92
CA ASP A 51 31.42 0.89 -4.47
C ASP A 51 32.23 2.19 -4.49
N ARG A 52 31.58 3.34 -4.73
CA ARG A 52 32.22 4.65 -4.66
C ARG A 52 32.58 5.02 -3.22
N ALA A 53 31.80 4.61 -2.24
CA ALA A 53 32.05 4.90 -0.82
C ALA A 53 33.13 3.99 -0.21
N LEU A 54 33.38 2.82 -0.79
CA LEU A 54 34.36 1.83 -0.31
C LEU A 54 35.77 1.99 -0.91
N LYS A 55 35.93 2.83 -1.94
CA LYS A 55 37.23 3.20 -2.52
C LYS A 55 37.75 4.48 -1.88
#